data_AF-A0A7C0XVU3-F1
#
_entry.id   AF-A0A7C0XVU3-F1
#
_cell.length_a   1.000
_cell.length_b   1.000
_cell.length_c   1.000
_cell.angle_alpha   90.00
_cell.angle_beta   90.00
_cell.angle_gamma   90.00
#
_symmetry.space_group_name_H-M   'P 1'
#
loop_
_entity.id
_entity.type
_entity.pdbx_description
1 polymer ?
#
loop_
_entity_poly.entity_id
_entity_poly.type
_entity_poly.pdbx_seq_one_letter_code
_entity_poly.pdbx_strand_id
1 'polypeptide(L)' 'MEGKIFCVIGLDFEHRQRAIEKIKEGILKKECVSLNTVIFYCKDLNLQELKNTLYTFPLEKKRVVIFKGAEHLSKE' A
#
# COMPACT_ATOMS: atom_id res chain seq x y z
N MET A 1 15.76 -4.18 6.21
CA MET A 1 14.29 -4.36 6.28
C MET A 1 13.88 -5.13 5.04
N GLU A 2 13.57 -6.42 5.15
CA GLU A 2 13.01 -7.18 4.04
C GLU A 2 11.52 -6.87 3.92
N GLY A 3 11.13 -6.24 2.81
CA GLY A 3 9.73 -5.98 2.47
C GLY A 3 9.23 -7.01 1.46
N LYS A 4 7.93 -7.30 1.48
CA LYS A 4 7.27 -8.04 0.39
C LYS A 4 6.63 -7.04 -0.57
N ILE A 5 6.88 -7.21 -1.86
CA ILE A 5 6.28 -6.38 -2.91
C ILE A 5 5.26 -7.23 -3.66
N PHE A 6 4.08 -6.66 -3.88
CA PHE A 6 3.00 -7.29 -4.63
C PHE A 6 2.61 -6.38 -5.78
N CYS A 7 2.32 -6.96 -6.94
CA CYS A 7 1.78 -6.23 -8.09
C CYS A 7 0.39 -6.78 -8.39
N VAL A 8 -0.64 -5.94 -8.32
CA VAL A 8 -2.03 -6.31 -8.58
C VAL A 8 -2.47 -5.62 -9.88
N ILE A 9 -2.63 -6.41 -10.93
CA ILE A 9 -3.01 -5.96 -12.28
C ILE A 9 -4.27 -6.70 -12.71
N GLY A 10 -5.15 -6.01 -13.44
CA GLY A 10 -6.36 -6.60 -14.03
C GLY A 10 -7.29 -5.49 -14.51
N LEU A 11 -8.30 -5.80 -15.34
CA LEU A 11 -9.28 -4.82 -15.81
C LEU A 11 -10.48 -4.68 -14.86
N ASP A 12 -10.82 -5.76 -14.16
CA ASP A 12 -11.94 -5.80 -13.21
C ASP A 12 -11.59 -5.18 -11.85
N PHE A 13 -12.35 -4.16 -11.46
CA PHE A 13 -12.15 -3.42 -10.21
C PHE A 13 -12.39 -4.27 -8.95
N GLU A 14 -13.48 -5.04 -8.92
CA GLU A 14 -13.88 -5.85 -7.76
C GLU A 14 -12.89 -6.96 -7.46
N HIS A 15 -12.35 -7.60 -8.51
CA HIS A 15 -11.31 -8.61 -8.37
C HIS A 15 -10.00 -8.01 -7.86
N ARG A 16 -9.59 -6.82 -8.36
CA ARG A 16 -8.41 -6.12 -7.83
C ARG A 16 -8.59 -5.74 -6.36
N GLN A 17 -9.76 -5.21 -5.98
CA GLN A 17 -10.04 -4.84 -4.60
C GLN A 17 -9.99 -6.06 -3.69
N ARG A 18 -10.63 -7.18 -4.07
CA ARG A 18 -10.57 -8.43 -3.30
C ARG A 18 -9.16 -8.99 -3.15
N ALA A 19 -8.33 -8.87 -4.19
CA ALA A 19 -6.92 -9.28 -4.11
C ALA A 19 -6.15 -8.43 -3.09
N ILE A 20 -6.36 -7.10 -3.10
CA ILE A 20 -5.75 -6.17 -2.14
C ILE A 20 -6.19 -6.50 -0.70
N GLU A 21 -7.49 -6.76 -0.47
CA GLU A 21 -8.00 -7.15 0.86
C GLU A 21 -7.33 -8.43 1.36
N LYS A 22 -7.25 -9.48 0.54
CA LYS A 22 -6.59 -10.75 0.90
C LYS A 22 -5.10 -10.56 1.23
N ILE A 23 -4.40 -9.70 0.49
CA ILE A 23 -2.99 -9.37 0.78
C ILE A 23 -2.87 -8.69 2.14
N LYS A 24 -3.74 -7.72 2.46
CA LYS A 24 -3.75 -7.04 3.76
C LYS A 24 -3.99 -8.02 4.90
N GLU A 25 -5.00 -8.88 4.78
CA GLU A 25 -5.33 -9.90 5.78
C GLU A 25 -4.18 -10.89 6.02
N GLY A 26 -3.38 -11.19 5.00
CA GLY A 26 -2.20 -12.05 5.13
C GLY A 26 -0.98 -11.39 5.80
N ILE A 27 -0.97 -10.06 5.92
CA ILE A 27 0.17 -9.29 6.45
C ILE A 27 -0.12 -8.70 7.83
N LEU A 28 -1.33 -8.13 7.99
CA LEU A 28 -1.76 -7.38 9.16
C LEU A 28 -2.82 -8.15 9.94
N LYS A 29 -2.82 -8.02 11.26
CA LYS A 29 -3.94 -8.50 12.09
C LYS A 29 -5.18 -7.64 11.83
N LYS A 30 -6.35 -8.28 11.88
CA LYS A 30 -7.65 -7.68 11.56
C LYS A 30 -7.92 -6.37 12.32
N GLU A 31 -7.54 -6.31 13.60
CA GLU A 31 -7.75 -5.17 14.49
C GLU A 31 -6.95 -3.92 14.09
N CYS A 32 -5.87 -4.09 13.33
CA CYS A 32 -4.92 -3.00 13.04
C CYS A 32 -4.82 -2.67 11.54
N VAL A 33 -5.68 -3.27 10.70
CA VAL A 33 -5.63 -3.08 9.25
C VAL A 33 -5.77 -1.61 8.86
N SER A 34 -6.74 -0.90 9.44
CA SER A 34 -7.01 0.52 9.12
C SER A 34 -5.86 1.44 9.49
N LEU A 35 -5.24 1.24 10.66
CA LEU A 35 -4.16 2.10 11.18
C LEU A 35 -2.80 1.82 10.54
N ASN A 36 -2.61 0.61 10.00
CA ASN A 36 -1.35 0.19 9.39
C ASN A 36 -1.44 0.06 7.86
N THR A 37 -2.51 0.57 7.24
CA THR A 37 -2.63 0.66 5.78
C THR A 37 -2.55 2.11 5.35
N VAL A 38 -1.68 2.43 4.40
CA VAL A 38 -1.61 3.75 3.77
C VAL A 38 -1.81 3.59 2.27
N ILE A 39 -2.59 4.49 1.68
CA ILE A 39 -2.91 4.46 0.25
C ILE A 39 -2.42 5.76 -0.37
N PHE A 40 -1.61 5.63 -1.42
CA PHE A 40 -1.18 6.72 -2.27
C PHE A 40 -1.77 6.57 -3.67
N TYR A 41 -2.23 7.67 -4.25
CA TYR A 41 -2.57 7.75 -5.65
C TYR A 41 -1.36 8.32 -6.41
N CYS A 42 -0.79 7.55 -7.31
CA CYS A 42 0.48 7.88 -7.96
C CYS A 42 0.42 9.16 -8.79
N LYS A 43 -0.75 9.50 -9.33
CA LYS A 43 -0.98 10.75 -10.09
C LYS A 43 -0.69 12.01 -9.26
N ASP A 44 -0.97 11.95 -7.96
CA ASP A 44 -0.88 13.08 -7.03
C ASP A 44 0.16 12.79 -5.92
N LEU A 45 1.16 11.95 -6.22
CA LEU A 45 2.11 11.47 -5.22
C LEU A 45 3.04 12.59 -4.72
N ASN A 46 2.96 12.89 -3.43
CA ASN A 46 3.94 13.74 -2.76
C ASN A 46 5.08 12.91 -2.16
N LEU A 47 6.29 13.05 -2.72
CA LEU A 47 7.46 12.29 -2.27
C LEU A 47 7.87 12.59 -0.81
N GLN A 48 7.65 13.81 -0.32
CA GLN A 48 7.94 14.15 1.07
C GLN A 48 6.97 13.45 2.03
N GLU A 49 5.69 13.43 1.68
CA GLU A 49 4.67 12.71 2.45
C GLU A 49 4.93 11.20 2.45
N LEU A 50 5.32 10.63 1.30
CA LEU A 50 5.72 9.23 1.20
C LEU A 50 6.90 8.92 2.11
N LYS A 51 7.97 9.73 2.06
CA LYS A 51 9.16 9.55 2.93
C LYS A 51 8.74 9.60 4.39
N ASN A 52 8.05 10.65 4.81
CA ASN A 52 7.59 10.83 6.18
C ASN A 52 6.75 9.63 6.64
N THR A 53 5.84 9.17 5.78
CA THR A 53 5.04 7.98 6.04
C THR A 53 5.94 6.77 6.25
N LEU A 54 6.84 6.44 5.31
CA LEU A 54 7.69 5.26 5.41
C LEU A 54 8.58 5.24 6.66
N TYR A 55 9.01 6.41 7.15
CA TYR A 55 9.84 6.53 8.35
C TYR A 55 9.05 6.55 9.67
N THR A 56 7.73 6.69 9.66
CA THR A 56 6.93 6.58 10.89
C THR A 56 6.79 5.12 11.32
N PHE A 57 6.87 4.88 12.64
CA PHE A 57 6.68 3.55 13.20
C PHE A 57 5.20 3.11 13.06
N PRO A 58 4.94 1.94 12.45
CA PRO A 58 3.59 1.37 12.45
C PRO A 58 3.24 0.77 13.80
N LEU A 59 1.95 0.72 14.12
CA LEU A 59 1.43 0.23 15.41
C LEU A 59 1.80 -1.26 15.66
N GLU A 60 1.88 -2.08 14.61
CA GLU A 60 2.13 -3.54 14.71
C GLU A 60 3.42 -4.00 13.98
N LYS A 61 4.48 -3.17 13.97
CA LYS A 61 5.78 -3.45 13.30
C LYS A 61 5.71 -3.63 11.77
N LYS A 62 4.54 -3.86 11.20
CA LYS A 62 4.29 -4.00 9.76
C LYS A 62 3.33 -2.91 9.29
N ARG A 63 3.56 -2.41 8.09
CA ARG A 63 2.69 -1.49 7.36
C ARG A 63 2.46 -2.03 5.96
N VAL A 64 1.24 -1.86 5.46
CA VAL A 64 0.92 -2.06 4.05
C VAL A 64 0.82 -0.69 3.40
N VAL A 65 1.61 -0.46 2.35
CA VAL A 65 1.55 0.76 1.54
C VAL A 65 1.05 0.37 0.17
N ILE A 66 -0.02 1.03 -0.28
CA ILE A 66 -0.71 0.72 -1.52
C ILE A 66 -0.53 1.89 -2.47
N PHE A 67 0.03 1.63 -3.64
CA PHE A 67 0.16 2.59 -4.73
C PHE A 67 -0.91 2.31 -5.78
N LYS A 68 -1.86 3.23 -5.95
CA LYS A 68 -2.93 3.15 -6.97
C LYS A 68 -2.57 4.01 -8.17
N GLY A 69 -2.84 3.50 -9.37
CA GLY A 69 -2.51 4.19 -10.62
C GLY A 69 -1.02 4.20 -10.91
N ALA A 70 -0.31 3.10 -10.62
CA ALA A 70 1.14 3.00 -10.70
C ALA A 70 1.71 3.32 -12.10
N GLU A 71 0.89 3.26 -13.15
CA GLU A 71 1.21 3.74 -14.50
C GLU A 71 1.59 5.23 -14.56
N HIS A 72 1.23 6.02 -13.54
CA HIS A 72 1.57 7.44 -13.43
C HIS A 72 2.89 7.71 -12.70
N LEU A 73 3.59 6.68 -12.20
CA LEU A 73 4.89 6.86 -11.56
C LEU A 73 5.93 7.31 -12.60
N SER A 74 6.58 8.44 -12.33
CA SER A 74 7.75 8.88 -13.10
C SER A 74 8.99 8.07 -12.69
N LYS A 75 10.05 8.17 -13.49
CA LYS A 75 11.36 7.55 -13.19
C LYS A 75 12.15 8.31 -12.11
N GLU A 76 11.64 9.43 -11.62
CA GLU A 76 12.35 10.40 -10.77
C GLU A 76 12.13 10.15 -9.27
#